data_AF-A0A7R9Z443-F1
#
_entry.id   AF-A0A7R9Z443-F1
#
_cell.length_a   1.000
_cell.length_b   1.000
_cell.length_c   1.000
_cell.angle_alpha   90.00
_cell.angle_beta   90.00
_cell.angle_gamma   90.00
#
_symmetry.space_group_name_H-M   'P 1'
#
loop_
_entity.id
_entity.type
_entity.pdbx_description
1 polymer ?
#
loop_
_entity_poly.entity_id
_entity_poly.type
_entity_poly.pdbx_seq_one_letter_code
_entity_poly.pdbx_strand_id
1 'polypeptide(L)'
;RAGPRSYLGPLVVVPKAGRAPGGGGGCDEVWLLTSVHTAGAGTHAAELVVLDGAELAAGPVCSVLLPHALPYPAAAMWVPLYLGPGRSAPAGWTPRAAERVKQ
;
A
#
# COMPACT_ATOMS: atom_id res chain seq x y z
N ARG A 1 1.35 4.18 10.98
CA ARG A 1 2.79 4.13 11.34
C ARG A 1 3.11 2.81 12.04
N ALA A 2 4.23 2.16 11.70
CA ALA A 2 4.69 0.97 12.43
C ALA A 2 5.16 1.37 13.84
N GLY A 3 4.48 0.88 14.86
CA GLY A 3 4.84 1.06 16.27
C GLY A 3 5.02 -0.28 17.00
N PRO A 4 5.22 -0.27 18.33
CA PRO A 4 5.44 -1.49 19.13
C PRO A 4 4.32 -2.53 19.06
N ARG A 5 3.16 -2.14 18.52
CA ARG A 5 1.97 -2.98 18.34
C ARG A 5 1.60 -3.10 16.87
N SER A 6 2.55 -2.98 15.96
CA SER A 6 2.30 -3.08 14.53
C SER A 6 3.17 -4.14 13.90
N TYR A 7 2.64 -4.80 12.88
CA TYR A 7 3.38 -5.76 12.07
C TYR A 7 3.16 -5.45 10.59
N LEU A 8 4.21 -5.72 9.80
CA LEU A 8 4.23 -5.43 8.36
C LEU A 8 3.76 -6.64 7.58
N GLY A 9 2.98 -6.40 6.53
CA GLY A 9 2.67 -7.40 5.51
C GLY A 9 3.81 -7.55 4.50
N PRO A 10 3.59 -8.34 3.44
CA PRO A 10 4.53 -8.50 2.34
C PRO A 10 4.94 -7.15 1.73
N LEU A 11 6.23 -7.02 1.45
CA LEU A 11 6.78 -5.86 0.76
C LEU A 11 6.62 -6.04 -0.76
N VAL A 12 6.11 -5.01 -1.43
CA VAL A 12 5.96 -4.99 -2.88
C VAL A 12 6.83 -3.87 -3.45
N VAL A 13 7.70 -4.23 -4.39
CA VAL A 13 8.57 -3.28 -5.10
C VAL A 13 7.87 -2.82 -6.38
N VAL A 14 7.76 -1.51 -6.55
CA VAL A 14 7.03 -0.89 -7.67
C VAL A 14 7.95 0.08 -8.40
N PRO A 15 8.22 -0.10 -9.70
CA PRO A 15 9.02 0.86 -10.46
C PRO A 15 8.37 2.25 -10.49
N LYS A 16 9.17 3.32 -10.38
CA LYS A 16 8.70 4.69 -10.62
C LYS A 16 8.29 4.87 -12.10
N ALA A 17 7.31 5.74 -12.35
CA ALA A 17 6.76 5.97 -13.68
C ALA A 17 7.81 6.52 -14.66
N GLY A 18 7.71 6.14 -15.94
CA GLY A 18 8.65 6.56 -16.99
C GLY A 18 9.75 5.55 -17.32
N ARG A 19 9.77 4.39 -16.65
CA ARG A 19 10.72 3.32 -16.93
C ARG A 19 10.07 2.15 -17.66
N ALA A 20 10.67 1.73 -18.77
CA ALA A 20 10.27 0.54 -19.49
C ALA A 20 10.69 -0.73 -18.71
N PRO A 21 9.88 -1.80 -18.71
CA PRO A 21 10.29 -3.09 -18.15
C PRO A 21 11.56 -3.58 -18.88
N GLY A 22 12.63 -3.85 -18.13
CA GLY A 22 13.92 -4.34 -18.66
C GLY A 22 15.06 -3.30 -18.70
N GLY A 23 14.79 -2.01 -18.45
CA GLY A 23 15.85 -1.02 -18.31
C GLY A 23 16.56 -1.19 -16.97
N GLY A 24 17.85 -1.57 -16.96
CA GLY A 24 18.67 -1.66 -15.76
C GLY A 24 18.76 -0.30 -15.07
N GLY A 25 18.53 -0.27 -13.77
CA GLY A 25 18.43 0.97 -13.00
C GLY A 25 18.34 0.59 -11.54
N GLY A 26 19.03 1.36 -10.72
CA GLY A 26 19.39 1.01 -9.35
C GLY A 26 18.19 0.71 -8.46
N CYS A 27 18.50 0.11 -7.32
CA CYS A 27 17.53 -0.24 -6.28
C CYS A 27 16.73 0.97 -5.75
N ASP A 28 17.18 2.19 -6.04
CA ASP A 28 16.67 3.43 -5.46
C ASP A 28 15.52 4.05 -6.29
N GLU A 29 15.32 3.58 -7.53
CA GLU A 29 14.30 4.10 -8.48
C GLU A 29 12.96 3.36 -8.36
N VAL A 30 12.52 3.11 -7.13
CA VAL A 30 11.32 2.33 -6.83
C VAL A 30 10.48 2.99 -5.74
N TRP A 31 9.19 2.72 -5.77
CA TRP A 31 8.31 2.82 -4.61
C TRP A 31 8.29 1.46 -3.90
N LEU A 32 8.29 1.48 -2.57
CA LEU A 32 8.04 0.28 -1.77
C LEU A 32 6.67 0.39 -1.12
N LEU A 33 5.86 -0.66 -1.24
CA LEU A 33 4.53 -0.73 -0.66
C LEU A 33 4.47 -1.87 0.36
N THR A 34 3.85 -1.64 1.50
CA THR A 34 3.53 -2.69 2.47
C THR A 34 2.28 -2.32 3.27
N SER A 35 1.56 -3.31 3.78
CA SER A 35 0.50 -3.08 4.75
C SER A 35 1.06 -3.03 6.17
N VAL A 36 0.56 -2.12 6.99
CA VAL A 36 0.82 -2.05 8.44
C VAL A 36 -0.46 -2.48 9.14
N HIS A 37 -0.36 -3.55 9.92
CA HIS A 37 -1.47 -4.08 10.72
C HIS A 37 -1.26 -3.71 12.19
N THR A 38 -2.29 -3.18 12.85
CA THR A 38 -2.21 -2.84 14.28
C THR A 38 -2.76 -3.98 15.14
N ALA A 39 -1.95 -4.49 16.07
CA ALA A 39 -2.32 -5.48 17.05
C ALA A 39 -3.00 -4.81 18.26
N GLY A 40 -4.34 -4.83 18.31
CA GLY A 40 -5.12 -4.31 19.43
C GLY A 40 -6.55 -4.84 19.43
N ALA A 41 -7.09 -5.12 20.62
CA ALA A 41 -8.50 -5.47 20.76
C ALA A 41 -9.36 -4.25 20.39
N GLY A 42 -10.12 -4.34 19.31
CA GLY A 42 -11.10 -3.32 18.90
C GLY A 42 -10.67 -2.36 17.79
N THR A 43 -9.38 -2.27 17.46
CA THR A 43 -8.89 -1.46 16.33
C THR A 43 -8.41 -2.37 15.21
N HIS A 44 -9.32 -2.87 14.39
CA HIS A 44 -8.97 -3.56 13.15
C HIS A 44 -8.55 -2.57 12.06
N ALA A 45 -7.56 -1.74 12.37
CA ALA A 45 -7.03 -0.74 11.46
C ALA A 45 -5.83 -1.34 10.72
N ALA A 46 -5.95 -1.39 9.39
CA ALA A 46 -4.84 -1.66 8.50
C ALA A 46 -4.54 -0.39 7.68
N GLU A 47 -3.28 -0.19 7.36
CA GLU A 47 -2.80 0.95 6.59
C GLU A 47 -1.96 0.42 5.43
N LEU A 48 -2.13 0.95 4.22
CA LEU A 48 -1.18 0.74 3.14
C LEU A 48 -0.21 1.93 3.14
N VAL A 49 1.07 1.66 3.33
CA VAL A 49 2.11 2.69 3.29
C VAL A 49 2.88 2.62 1.98
N VAL A 50 3.27 3.80 1.49
CA VAL A 50 4.16 3.96 0.35
C VAL A 50 5.43 4.64 0.84
N LEU A 51 6.58 4.03 0.54
CA LEU A 51 7.91 4.51 0.87
C LEU A 51 8.65 4.84 -0.43
N ASP A 52 9.52 5.85 -0.38
CA ASP A 52 10.48 6.09 -1.44
C ASP A 52 11.70 5.18 -1.24
N GLY A 53 12.05 4.38 -2.25
CA GLY A 53 13.23 3.52 -2.23
C GLY A 53 14.54 4.29 -2.08
N ALA A 54 14.60 5.53 -2.56
CA ALA A 54 15.78 6.39 -2.45
C ALA A 54 15.98 7.00 -1.04
N GLU A 55 14.92 7.10 -0.23
CA GLU A 55 14.95 7.82 1.04
C GLU A 55 14.09 7.17 2.13
N LEU A 56 14.39 5.91 2.47
CA LEU A 56 13.61 5.15 3.45
C LEU A 56 13.57 5.80 4.85
N ALA A 57 14.62 6.50 5.24
CA ALA A 57 14.73 7.14 6.54
C ALA A 57 13.73 8.30 6.74
N ALA A 58 13.24 8.92 5.65
CA ALA A 58 12.21 9.95 5.71
C ALA A 58 10.84 9.39 6.11
N GLY A 59 10.66 8.07 6.06
CA GLY A 59 9.41 7.40 6.36
C GLY A 59 8.42 7.41 5.18
N PRO A 60 7.13 7.13 5.45
CA PRO A 60 6.12 7.03 4.38
C PRO A 60 5.88 8.36 3.67
N VAL A 61 6.00 8.36 2.34
CA VAL A 61 5.61 9.50 1.49
C VAL A 61 4.09 9.61 1.37
N CYS A 62 3.39 8.49 1.54
CA CYS A 62 1.94 8.41 1.52
C CYS A 62 1.48 7.28 2.43
N SER A 63 0.30 7.43 3.02
CA SER A 63 -0.36 6.37 3.79
C SER A 63 -1.85 6.39 3.54
N VAL A 64 -2.42 5.22 3.28
CA VAL A 64 -3.84 5.01 3.02
C VAL A 64 -4.40 4.17 4.16
N LEU A 65 -5.24 4.78 4.99
CA LEU A 65 -5.95 4.08 6.04
C LEU A 65 -7.09 3.26 5.42
N LEU A 66 -7.11 1.96 5.72
CA LEU A 66 -8.19 1.08 5.28
C LEU A 66 -9.32 1.14 6.30
N PRO A 67 -10.57 1.45 5.87
CA PRO A 67 -11.72 1.58 6.78
C PRO A 67 -12.20 0.24 7.35
N HIS A 68 -11.62 -0.88 6.88
CA HIS A 68 -12.01 -2.22 7.25
C HIS A 68 -10.80 -3.03 7.70
N ALA A 69 -11.09 -4.04 8.52
CA ALA A 69 -10.12 -5.06 8.90
C ALA A 69 -9.54 -5.72 7.64
N LEU A 70 -8.22 -5.66 7.47
CA LEU A 70 -7.52 -6.45 6.46
C LEU A 70 -6.93 -7.69 7.14
N PRO A 71 -7.38 -8.92 6.78
CA PRO A 71 -6.70 -10.14 7.18
C PRO A 71 -5.24 -10.12 6.76
N TYR A 72 -4.36 -10.73 7.55
CA TYR A 72 -2.93 -10.72 7.25
C TYR A 72 -2.64 -11.47 5.93
N PRO A 73 -2.09 -10.80 4.90
CA PRO A 73 -1.89 -11.43 3.60
C PRO A 73 -0.62 -12.29 3.58
N ALA A 74 -0.68 -13.44 2.91
CA ALA A 74 0.47 -14.30 2.69
C ALA A 74 1.43 -13.76 1.61
N ALA A 75 0.88 -13.13 0.57
CA ALA A 75 1.63 -12.55 -0.54
C ALA A 75 0.88 -11.34 -1.13
N ALA A 76 1.61 -10.47 -1.81
CA ALA A 76 1.07 -9.34 -2.56
C ALA A 76 1.89 -9.11 -3.83
N MET A 77 1.26 -8.55 -4.86
CA MET A 77 1.92 -8.23 -6.12
C MET A 77 1.41 -6.91 -6.68
N TRP A 78 2.27 -6.24 -7.44
CA TRP A 78 1.92 -5.06 -8.21
C TRP A 78 1.66 -5.43 -9.66
N VAL A 79 0.67 -4.79 -10.27
CA VAL A 79 0.44 -4.83 -11.71
C VAL A 79 0.27 -3.40 -12.23
N PRO A 80 0.85 -3.05 -13.39
CA PRO A 80 0.73 -1.71 -13.97
C PRO A 80 -0.66 -1.43 -14.58
N LEU A 81 -1.61 -2.36 -14.42
CA LEU A 81 -2.97 -2.24 -14.92
C LEU A 81 -3.87 -1.64 -13.84
N TYR A 82 -4.61 -0.58 -14.19
CA TYR A 82 -5.71 -0.12 -13.35
C TYR A 82 -6.84 -1.15 -13.42
N LEU A 83 -6.91 -1.98 -12.38
CA LEU A 83 -7.95 -3.00 -12.23
C LEU A 83 -9.19 -2.45 -11.52
N GLY A 84 -9.37 -1.14 -11.40
CA GLY A 84 -10.36 -0.52 -10.53
C GLY A 84 -11.80 -1.04 -10.68
N PRO A 85 -12.72 -0.54 -9.86
CA PRO A 85 -13.99 -1.21 -9.60
C PRO A 85 -14.88 -1.51 -10.81
N GLY A 86 -14.73 -0.81 -11.93
CA GLY A 86 -15.41 -1.17 -13.19
C GLY A 86 -14.88 -2.43 -13.90
N ARG A 87 -13.71 -2.95 -13.51
CA ARG A 87 -13.05 -4.13 -14.11
C ARG A 87 -12.91 -5.32 -13.18
N SER A 88 -12.78 -5.10 -11.87
CA SER A 88 -12.61 -6.21 -10.90
C SER A 88 -13.58 -6.19 -9.72
N ALA A 89 -14.42 -5.15 -9.55
CA ALA A 89 -15.42 -5.21 -8.49
C ALA A 89 -16.61 -6.09 -8.89
N PRO A 90 -17.28 -6.73 -7.92
CA PRO A 90 -18.52 -7.45 -8.16
C PRO A 90 -19.60 -6.53 -8.75
N ALA A 91 -20.55 -7.13 -9.48
CA ALA A 91 -21.72 -6.40 -9.96
C ALA A 91 -22.46 -5.72 -8.80
N GLY A 92 -22.75 -4.41 -8.93
CA GLY A 92 -23.43 -3.61 -7.91
C GLY A 92 -22.52 -2.95 -6.86
N TRP A 93 -21.20 -3.13 -6.93
CA TRP A 93 -20.27 -2.43 -6.05
C TRP A 93 -20.22 -0.92 -6.37
N THR A 94 -20.30 -0.07 -5.35
CA THR A 94 -20.20 1.39 -5.47
C THR A 94 -18.98 1.91 -4.68
N PRO A 95 -18.10 2.71 -5.32
CA PRO A 95 -16.95 3.27 -4.62
C PRO A 95 -17.41 4.24 -3.55
N ARG A 96 -16.91 4.08 -2.32
CA ARG A 96 -16.95 5.16 -1.34
C ARG A 96 -15.92 6.20 -1.73
N ALA A 97 -16.31 7.48 -1.71
CA ALA A 97 -15.36 8.56 -1.91
C ALA A 97 -14.25 8.48 -0.86
N ALA A 98 -13.00 8.67 -1.28
CA ALA A 98 -11.90 8.76 -0.34
C ALA A 98 -12.07 10.03 0.49
N GLU A 99 -12.43 9.88 1.77
CA GLU A 99 -12.51 11.01 2.69
C GLU A 99 -11.10 11.38 3.15
N ARG A 100 -10.73 12.66 3.01
CA ARG A 100 -9.51 13.16 3.63
C ARG A 100 -9.72 13.18 5.15
N VAL A 101 -9.05 12.27 5.85
CA VAL A 101 -8.91 12.38 7.31
C VAL A 101 -8.02 13.60 7.57
N LYS A 102 -8.59 14.66 8.14
CA LYS A 102 -7.81 15.80 8.65
C LYS A 102 -6.97 15.29 9.82
N GLN A 103 -5.65 15.50 9.72
CA GLN A 103 -4.72 15.30 10.83
C GLN A 103 -4.88 16.38 11.90
#